data_AF-A0A5S5CYM7-F1
#
_entry.id   AF-A0A5S5CYM7-F1
#
_cell.length_a   1.000
_cell.length_b   1.000
_cell.length_c   1.000
_cell.angle_alpha   90.00
_cell.angle_beta   90.00
_cell.angle_gamma   90.00
#
_symmetry.space_group_name_H-M   'P 1'
#
loop_
_entity.id
_entity.type
_entity.pdbx_description
1 polymer ?
#
loop_
_entity_poly.entity_id
_entity_poly.type
_entity_poly.pdbx_seq_one_letter_code
_entity_poly.pdbx_strand_id
1 'polypeptide(L)'
;MRGLARREFCLVLLRRMADVRPDLTAAALPRLGATRAEAHAAHTRWQALQHSPRAPRGLALRSAVLGPPEELEDRRFGDLDVQVRRWPLPLWPHLWWEVLSGPGGTVLNEHLVRAPGSPVPAASAGRLLVWEHVLDDVVGLPGARGVDPGVVTRWAVHLPGDVRALFVWGLLQQVQRP
;
A
#
# COMPACT_ATOMS: atom_id res chain seq x y z
N MET A 1 -5.87 10.25 -22.68
CA MET A 1 -6.23 9.76 -21.33
C MET A 1 -5.42 10.57 -20.32
N ARG A 2 -6.04 11.37 -19.45
CA ARG A 2 -5.30 11.96 -18.31
C ARG A 2 -4.99 10.78 -17.39
N GLY A 3 -3.74 10.32 -17.41
CA GLY A 3 -3.29 9.20 -16.58
C GLY A 3 -3.73 9.43 -15.13
N LEU A 4 -4.10 8.35 -14.46
CA LEU A 4 -4.33 8.35 -13.01
C LEU A 4 -2.99 8.74 -12.36
N ALA A 5 -2.70 10.04 -12.22
CA ALA A 5 -1.47 10.51 -11.60
C ALA A 5 -1.34 9.97 -10.16
N ARG A 6 -0.18 10.14 -9.52
CA ARG A 6 0.07 9.66 -8.15
C ARG A 6 -1.04 10.09 -7.15
N ARG A 7 -1.62 11.28 -7.32
CA ARG A 7 -2.83 11.73 -6.57
C ARG A 7 -4.02 10.79 -6.75
N GLU A 8 -4.38 10.49 -7.98
CA GLU A 8 -5.51 9.64 -8.34
C GLU A 8 -5.28 8.21 -7.87
N PHE A 9 -4.04 7.74 -7.88
CA PHE A 9 -3.68 6.46 -7.30
C PHE A 9 -3.91 6.44 -5.78
N CYS A 10 -3.58 7.52 -5.04
CA CYS A 10 -3.95 7.63 -3.63
C CYS A 10 -5.47 7.48 -3.42
N LEU A 11 -6.30 8.02 -4.33
CA LEU A 11 -7.76 7.85 -4.24
C LEU A 11 -8.21 6.39 -4.41
N VAL A 12 -7.52 5.62 -5.26
CA VAL A 12 -7.75 4.17 -5.41
C VAL A 12 -7.44 3.43 -4.10
N LEU A 13 -6.31 3.76 -3.47
CA LEU A 13 -5.89 3.18 -2.20
C LEU A 13 -6.89 3.53 -1.08
N LEU A 14 -7.25 4.81 -0.95
CA LEU A 14 -8.23 5.30 0.01
C LEU A 14 -9.57 4.59 -0.14
N ARG A 15 -10.09 4.43 -1.36
CA ARG A 15 -11.36 3.72 -1.57
C ARG A 15 -11.33 2.30 -0.98
N ARG A 16 -10.21 1.58 -1.10
CA ARG A 16 -10.08 0.23 -0.53
C ARG A 16 -9.93 0.25 0.99
N MET A 17 -9.20 1.22 1.53
CA MET A 17 -9.06 1.42 2.98
C MET A 17 -10.39 1.79 3.64
N ALA A 18 -11.29 2.48 2.93
CA ALA A 18 -12.62 2.83 3.43
C ALA A 18 -13.48 1.61 3.82
N ASP A 19 -13.18 0.42 3.30
CA ASP A 19 -13.86 -0.83 3.70
C ASP A 19 -13.51 -1.25 5.14
N VAL A 20 -12.45 -0.69 5.74
CA VAL A 20 -11.94 -1.02 7.09
C VAL A 20 -11.90 0.20 8.00
N ARG A 21 -11.50 1.36 7.48
CA ARG A 21 -11.31 2.60 8.24
C ARG A 21 -11.92 3.81 7.51
N PRO A 22 -13.27 3.88 7.42
CA PRO A 22 -13.96 4.92 6.65
C PRO A 22 -13.76 6.33 7.23
N ASP A 23 -13.59 6.45 8.54
CA ASP A 23 -13.34 7.70 9.28
C ASP A 23 -12.03 8.38 8.84
N LEU A 24 -10.90 7.67 8.92
CA LEU A 24 -9.61 8.22 8.50
C LEU A 24 -9.58 8.52 7.00
N THR A 25 -10.16 7.63 6.20
CA THR A 25 -10.27 7.84 4.76
C THR A 25 -11.03 9.11 4.43
N ALA A 26 -12.19 9.35 5.06
CA ALA A 26 -12.96 10.57 4.87
C ALA A 26 -12.17 11.82 5.25
N ALA A 27 -11.40 11.76 6.35
CA ALA A 27 -10.55 12.87 6.79
C ALA A 27 -9.36 13.17 5.86
N ALA A 28 -8.86 12.18 5.10
CA ALA A 28 -7.76 12.41 4.16
C ALA A 28 -8.16 12.98 2.81
N LEU A 29 -9.39 12.72 2.35
CA LEU A 29 -9.84 13.15 1.03
C LEU A 29 -9.64 14.66 0.77
N PRO A 30 -9.93 15.57 1.72
CA PRO A 30 -9.64 17.00 1.55
C PRO A 30 -8.17 17.33 1.31
N ARG A 31 -7.23 16.54 1.85
CA ARG A 31 -5.78 16.75 1.65
C ARG A 31 -5.36 16.52 0.19
N LEU A 32 -6.16 15.78 -0.57
CA LEU A 32 -6.01 15.58 -2.00
C LEU A 32 -6.96 16.46 -2.82
N GLY A 33 -7.71 17.38 -2.19
CA GLY A 33 -8.76 18.15 -2.84
C GLY A 33 -9.77 17.26 -3.55
N ALA A 34 -10.19 16.17 -2.90
CA ALA A 34 -11.06 15.17 -3.48
C ALA A 34 -12.26 14.86 -2.59
N THR A 35 -13.27 14.26 -3.20
CA THR A 35 -14.50 13.78 -2.57
C THR A 35 -14.55 12.26 -2.55
N ARG A 36 -15.48 11.70 -1.78
CA ARG A 36 -15.72 10.26 -1.75
C ARG A 36 -16.19 9.73 -3.12
N ALA A 37 -16.96 10.53 -3.86
CA ALA A 37 -17.41 10.21 -5.21
C ALA A 37 -16.24 10.12 -6.18
N GLU A 38 -15.29 11.06 -6.12
CA GLU A 38 -14.08 11.00 -6.95
C GLU A 38 -13.21 9.79 -6.62
N ALA A 39 -13.08 9.42 -5.34
CA ALA A 39 -12.37 8.21 -4.95
C ALA A 39 -13.05 6.93 -5.46
N HIS A 40 -14.38 6.88 -5.43
CA HIS A 40 -15.13 5.79 -6.06
C HIS A 40 -14.88 5.76 -7.58
N ALA A 41 -14.98 6.89 -8.27
CA ALA A 41 -14.76 6.97 -9.71
C ALA A 41 -13.31 6.59 -10.10
N ALA A 42 -12.32 6.99 -9.31
CA ALA A 42 -10.93 6.58 -9.51
C ALA A 42 -10.76 5.07 -9.38
N HIS A 43 -11.36 4.46 -8.35
CA HIS A 43 -11.34 3.01 -8.18
C HIS A 43 -12.03 2.27 -9.33
N THR A 44 -13.19 2.74 -9.80
CA THR A 44 -13.89 2.16 -10.95
C THR A 44 -13.02 2.22 -12.21
N ARG A 45 -12.36 3.35 -12.48
CA ARG A 45 -11.42 3.48 -13.61
C ARG A 45 -10.23 2.52 -13.47
N TRP A 46 -9.67 2.39 -12.27
CA TRP A 46 -8.59 1.44 -12.01
C TRP A 46 -9.01 -0.01 -12.26
N GLN A 47 -10.18 -0.41 -11.75
CA GLN A 47 -10.73 -1.75 -12.01
C GLN A 47 -10.96 -1.97 -13.51
N ALA A 48 -11.50 -0.99 -14.22
CA ALA A 48 -11.70 -1.10 -15.67
C ALA A 48 -10.37 -1.27 -16.42
N LEU A 49 -9.31 -0.57 -16.01
CA LEU A 49 -7.96 -0.74 -16.60
C LEU A 49 -7.40 -2.14 -16.35
N GLN A 50 -7.54 -2.68 -15.14
CA GLN A 50 -7.08 -4.01 -14.78
C GLN A 50 -7.73 -5.13 -15.62
N HIS A 51 -8.99 -4.95 -15.99
CA HIS A 51 -9.76 -5.94 -16.77
C HIS A 51 -9.73 -5.68 -18.28
N SER A 52 -9.15 -4.57 -18.74
CA SER A 52 -9.11 -4.24 -20.16
C SER A 52 -8.13 -5.14 -20.92
N PRO A 53 -8.54 -5.75 -22.05
CA PRO A 53 -7.66 -6.60 -22.85
C PRO A 53 -6.56 -5.80 -23.57
N ARG A 54 -6.77 -4.50 -23.79
CA ARG A 54 -5.83 -3.61 -24.51
C ARG A 54 -4.97 -2.76 -23.58
N ALA A 55 -5.23 -2.78 -22.27
CA ALA A 55 -4.43 -2.02 -21.32
C ALA A 55 -3.09 -2.71 -21.05
N PRO A 56 -2.03 -1.94 -20.73
CA PRO A 56 -0.82 -2.52 -20.13
C PRO A 56 -1.18 -3.36 -18.90
N ARG A 57 -0.34 -4.35 -18.57
CA ARG A 57 -0.53 -5.23 -17.40
C ARG A 57 0.64 -5.15 -16.43
N GLY A 58 0.40 -5.62 -15.22
CA GLY A 58 1.42 -5.70 -14.17
C GLY A 58 2.15 -4.37 -13.97
N LEU A 59 3.48 -4.43 -13.98
CA LEU A 59 4.35 -3.29 -13.76
C LEU A 59 4.16 -2.17 -14.81
N ALA A 60 3.87 -2.52 -16.06
CA ALA A 60 3.66 -1.53 -17.11
C ALA A 60 2.42 -0.66 -16.83
N LEU A 61 1.36 -1.25 -16.25
CA LEU A 61 0.18 -0.49 -15.83
C LEU A 61 0.49 0.42 -14.65
N ARG A 62 1.22 -0.06 -13.65
CA ARG A 62 1.64 0.77 -12.50
C ARG A 62 2.50 1.94 -12.97
N SER A 63 3.45 1.69 -13.86
CA SER A 63 4.32 2.74 -14.41
C SER A 63 3.55 3.76 -15.26
N ALA A 64 2.55 3.32 -16.04
CA ALA A 64 1.69 4.22 -16.82
C ALA A 64 0.83 5.14 -15.93
N VAL A 65 0.49 4.69 -14.72
CA VAL A 65 -0.31 5.42 -13.73
C VAL A 65 0.58 6.32 -12.86
N LEU A 66 1.61 5.75 -12.24
CA LEU A 66 2.47 6.42 -11.26
C LEU A 66 3.57 7.27 -11.88
N GLY A 67 3.83 7.11 -13.18
CA GLY A 67 4.97 7.70 -13.87
C GLY A 67 6.29 6.98 -13.55
N PRO A 68 7.45 7.61 -13.78
CA PRO A 68 8.74 7.02 -13.44
C PRO A 68 8.86 6.81 -11.92
N PRO A 69 9.49 5.70 -11.49
CA PRO A 69 9.81 5.48 -10.08
C PRO A 69 10.88 6.47 -9.62
N GLU A 70 10.87 6.76 -8.32
CA GLU A 70 11.93 7.52 -7.66
C GLU A 70 13.14 6.62 -7.38
N GLU A 71 12.86 5.34 -7.07
CA GLU A 71 13.89 4.35 -6.82
C GLU A 71 13.58 3.07 -7.60
N LEU A 72 14.64 2.50 -8.17
CA LEU A 72 14.65 1.22 -8.86
C LEU A 72 15.83 0.41 -8.32
N GLU A 73 15.53 -0.80 -7.86
CA GLU A 73 16.52 -1.72 -7.31
C GLU A 73 16.30 -3.11 -7.93
N ASP A 74 17.35 -3.69 -8.50
CA ASP A 74 17.34 -5.09 -8.93
C ASP A 74 17.80 -5.97 -7.76
N ARG A 75 16.99 -6.95 -7.39
CA ARG A 75 17.26 -7.90 -6.30
C ARG A 75 17.24 -9.32 -6.84
N ARG A 76 18.09 -10.16 -6.25
CA ARG A 76 18.13 -11.59 -6.56
C ARG A 76 17.67 -12.38 -5.34
N PHE A 77 16.67 -13.24 -5.53
CA PHE A 77 16.16 -14.17 -4.53
C PHE A 77 16.36 -15.59 -5.03
N GLY A 78 17.50 -16.19 -4.66
CA GLY A 78 17.94 -17.46 -5.23
C GLY A 78 18.19 -17.31 -6.73
N ASP A 79 17.38 -17.99 -7.55
CA ASP A 79 17.44 -17.92 -9.02
C ASP A 79 16.40 -16.97 -9.63
N LEU A 80 15.60 -16.30 -8.79
CA LEU A 80 14.61 -15.34 -9.24
C LEU A 80 15.20 -13.92 -9.21
N ASP A 81 15.35 -13.32 -10.38
CA ASP A 81 15.60 -11.88 -10.51
C ASP A 81 14.28 -11.12 -10.36
N VAL A 82 14.24 -10.16 -9.45
CA VAL A 82 13.09 -9.30 -9.20
C VAL A 82 13.51 -7.84 -9.23
N GLN A 83 12.59 -6.98 -9.67
CA GLN A 83 12.77 -5.54 -9.59
C GLN A 83 11.87 -4.98 -8.50
N VAL A 84 12.45 -4.14 -7.66
CA VAL A 84 11.74 -3.30 -6.71
C VAL A 84 11.67 -1.89 -7.28
N ARG A 85 10.47 -1.34 -7.36
CA ARG A 85 10.26 0.06 -7.77
C ARG A 85 9.47 0.79 -6.70
N ARG A 86 9.90 2.02 -6.39
CA ARG A 86 9.28 2.83 -5.36
C ARG A 86 8.87 4.21 -5.88
N TRP A 87 7.70 4.68 -5.46
CA TRP A 87 7.15 5.98 -5.81
C TRP A 87 6.70 6.72 -4.55
N PRO A 88 7.14 7.96 -4.30
CA PRO A 88 6.55 8.78 -3.26
C PRO A 88 5.10 9.10 -3.62
N LEU A 89 4.21 9.03 -2.64
CA LEU A 89 2.80 9.37 -2.81
C LEU A 89 2.47 10.68 -2.10
N PRO A 90 1.64 11.55 -2.71
CA PRO A 90 1.37 12.88 -2.17
C PRO A 90 0.56 12.88 -0.85
N LEU A 91 -0.12 11.78 -0.53
CA LEU A 91 -0.95 11.71 0.68
C LEU A 91 -0.14 11.38 1.94
N TRP A 92 0.85 10.49 1.82
CA TRP A 92 1.63 9.97 2.93
C TRP A 92 3.09 10.40 2.76
N PRO A 93 3.50 11.55 3.32
CA PRO A 93 4.83 12.13 3.05
C PRO A 93 5.99 11.26 3.55
N HIS A 94 5.72 10.31 4.44
CA HIS A 94 6.70 9.40 5.03
C HIS A 94 6.58 7.96 4.53
N LEU A 95 5.74 7.73 3.52
CA LEU A 95 5.51 6.40 2.94
C LEU A 95 5.65 6.46 1.42
N TRP A 96 6.23 5.41 0.86
CA TRP A 96 6.32 5.22 -0.58
C TRP A 96 5.44 4.04 -0.98
N TRP A 97 4.97 4.05 -2.22
CA TRP A 97 4.38 2.87 -2.83
C TRP A 97 5.51 2.01 -3.40
N GLU A 98 5.59 0.75 -2.98
CA GLU A 98 6.53 -0.22 -3.52
C GLU A 98 5.79 -1.24 -4.39
N VAL A 99 6.40 -1.57 -5.54
CA VAL A 99 5.99 -2.70 -6.38
C VAL A 99 7.20 -3.62 -6.53
N LEU A 100 7.03 -4.85 -6.07
CA LEU A 100 7.93 -5.96 -6.36
C LEU A 100 7.42 -6.68 -7.60
N SER A 101 8.30 -6.84 -8.60
CA SER A 101 7.96 -7.48 -9.86
C SER A 101 8.97 -8.54 -10.26
N GLY A 102 8.48 -9.65 -10.79
CA GLY A 102 9.31 -10.71 -11.37
C GLY A 102 9.53 -10.53 -12.87
N PRO A 103 10.10 -11.55 -13.53
CA PRO A 103 10.34 -11.54 -14.97
C PRO A 103 9.10 -11.17 -15.78
N GLY A 104 9.29 -10.38 -16.84
CA GLY A 104 8.21 -9.88 -17.68
C GLY A 104 7.31 -8.81 -17.03
N GLY A 105 7.68 -8.28 -15.86
CA GLY A 105 6.91 -7.24 -15.16
C GLY A 105 5.67 -7.78 -14.42
N THR A 106 5.65 -9.07 -14.12
CA THR A 106 4.61 -9.69 -13.28
C THR A 106 4.69 -9.12 -11.88
N VAL A 107 3.60 -8.55 -11.36
CA VAL A 107 3.59 -8.00 -9.98
C VAL A 107 3.46 -9.14 -8.99
N LEU A 108 4.47 -9.28 -8.13
CA LEU A 108 4.54 -10.30 -7.08
C LEU A 108 3.97 -9.76 -5.77
N ASN A 109 4.25 -8.49 -5.46
CA ASN A 109 3.72 -7.80 -4.30
C ASN A 109 3.62 -6.29 -4.56
N GLU A 110 2.67 -5.62 -3.91
CA GLU A 110 2.58 -4.16 -3.91
C GLU A 110 1.94 -3.64 -2.61
N HIS A 111 2.57 -2.66 -1.99
CA HIS A 111 2.11 -2.09 -0.72
C HIS A 111 2.79 -0.74 -0.41
N LEU A 112 2.31 -0.07 0.64
CA LEU A 112 2.98 1.08 1.23
C LEU A 112 4.14 0.62 2.11
N VAL A 113 5.31 1.21 1.89
CA VAL A 113 6.54 0.99 2.65
C VAL A 113 7.02 2.29 3.29
N ARG A 114 7.92 2.17 4.26
CA ARG A 114 8.57 3.30 4.93
C ARG A 114 9.46 4.07 3.94
N ALA A 115 9.25 5.38 3.82
CA ALA A 115 10.16 6.22 3.05
C ALA A 115 11.52 6.38 3.77
N PRO A 116 12.64 6.50 3.04
CA PRO A 116 13.95 6.80 3.63
C PRO A 116 13.91 8.08 4.49
N GLY A 117 14.57 8.04 5.66
CA GLY A 117 14.64 9.19 6.56
C GLY A 117 13.33 9.58 7.27
N SER A 118 12.31 8.71 7.23
CA SER A 118 11.04 8.95 7.91
C SER A 118 11.22 9.18 9.43
N PRO A 119 10.51 10.17 10.01
CA PRO A 119 10.57 10.47 11.44
C PRO A 119 9.61 9.60 12.29
N VAL A 120 8.87 8.68 11.67
CA VAL A 120 7.89 7.86 12.39
C VAL A 120 8.64 6.98 13.40
N PRO A 121 8.26 7.00 14.70
CA PRO A 121 8.92 6.19 15.72
C PRO A 121 8.87 4.70 15.40
N ALA A 122 9.85 3.94 15.91
CA ALA A 122 9.84 2.49 15.76
C ALA A 122 8.58 1.87 16.40
N ALA A 123 8.01 0.87 15.72
CA ALA A 123 6.86 0.14 16.22
C ALA A 123 7.24 -0.75 17.42
N SER A 124 6.28 -0.97 18.31
CA SER A 124 6.34 -2.02 19.33
C SER A 124 4.94 -2.57 19.61
N ALA A 125 4.85 -3.75 20.23
CA ALA A 125 3.55 -4.35 20.56
C ALA A 125 2.67 -3.42 21.41
N GLY A 126 3.27 -2.65 22.33
CA GLY A 126 2.58 -1.66 23.16
C GLY A 126 2.29 -0.33 22.45
N ARG A 127 2.97 -0.03 21.33
CA ARG A 127 2.88 1.25 20.63
C ARG A 127 2.84 1.04 19.12
N LEU A 128 1.62 0.86 18.62
CA LEU A 128 1.33 0.83 17.19
C LEU A 128 0.52 2.08 16.81
N LEU A 129 0.95 2.77 15.76
CA LEU A 129 0.38 4.02 15.28
C LEU A 129 -0.40 3.75 14.00
N VAL A 130 -1.72 3.73 14.11
CA VAL A 130 -2.63 3.54 12.96
C VAL A 130 -2.36 4.63 11.94
N TRP A 131 -2.33 4.25 10.66
CA TRP A 131 -2.05 5.14 9.52
C TRP A 131 -0.66 5.75 9.45
N GLU A 132 0.23 5.38 10.38
CA GLU A 132 1.63 5.76 10.33
C GLU A 132 2.51 4.54 10.09
N HIS A 133 2.33 3.45 10.85
CA HIS A 133 3.11 2.22 10.71
C HIS A 133 2.71 1.39 9.50
N VAL A 134 3.72 0.81 8.85
CA VAL A 134 3.55 -0.14 7.75
C VAL A 134 3.76 -1.58 8.22
N LEU A 135 3.42 -2.54 7.37
CA LEU A 135 3.53 -3.97 7.64
C LEU A 135 4.97 -4.33 8.03
N ASP A 136 5.96 -3.80 7.31
CA ASP A 136 7.38 -4.06 7.52
C ASP A 136 7.87 -3.58 8.90
N ASP A 137 7.24 -2.54 9.47
CA ASP A 137 7.56 -2.08 10.83
C ASP A 137 7.14 -3.12 11.89
N VAL A 138 6.17 -3.98 11.58
CA VAL A 138 5.46 -4.83 12.56
C VAL A 138 5.78 -6.31 12.40
N VAL A 139 5.95 -6.82 11.17
CA VAL A 139 6.25 -8.25 10.93
C VAL A 139 7.60 -8.69 11.49
N GLY A 140 8.53 -7.75 11.69
CA GLY A 140 9.83 -8.01 12.32
C GLY A 140 9.82 -7.99 13.86
N LEU A 141 8.68 -7.66 14.49
CA LEU A 141 8.62 -7.59 15.96
C LEU A 141 8.74 -8.98 16.60
N PRO A 142 9.35 -9.10 17.80
CA PRO A 142 9.43 -10.36 18.51
C PRO A 142 8.06 -10.99 18.74
N GLY A 143 7.89 -12.23 18.27
CA GLY A 143 6.64 -12.97 18.39
C GLY A 143 5.54 -12.55 17.40
N ALA A 144 5.83 -11.68 16.43
CA ALA A 144 4.90 -11.37 15.36
C ALA A 144 4.59 -12.62 14.52
N ARG A 145 3.31 -12.86 14.28
CA ARG A 145 2.83 -13.94 13.42
C ARG A 145 1.89 -13.38 12.36
N GLY A 146 2.28 -13.52 11.10
CA GLY A 146 1.41 -13.22 9.97
C GLY A 146 0.23 -14.20 9.92
N VAL A 147 -0.96 -13.67 9.64
CA VAL A 147 -2.19 -14.43 9.46
C VAL A 147 -2.80 -14.01 8.14
N ASP A 148 -3.16 -14.99 7.30
CA ASP A 148 -3.86 -14.74 6.05
C ASP A 148 -5.30 -14.27 6.36
N PRO A 149 -5.66 -13.01 6.01
CA PRO A 149 -7.00 -12.50 6.24
C PRO A 149 -8.01 -12.91 5.15
N GLY A 150 -7.61 -13.76 4.19
CA GLY A 150 -8.47 -14.23 3.10
C GLY A 150 -8.80 -13.16 2.06
N VAL A 151 -8.10 -12.02 2.09
CA VAL A 151 -8.28 -10.91 1.16
C VAL A 151 -6.91 -10.42 0.70
N VAL A 152 -6.64 -10.52 -0.60
CA VAL A 152 -5.32 -10.26 -1.23
C VAL A 152 -4.66 -8.94 -0.81
N THR A 153 -5.43 -7.89 -0.57
CA THR A 153 -4.90 -6.55 -0.24
C THR A 153 -4.84 -6.28 1.26
N ARG A 154 -5.09 -7.29 2.09
CA ARG A 154 -5.10 -7.19 3.56
C ARG A 154 -4.04 -8.10 4.13
N TRP A 155 -3.50 -7.69 5.28
CA TRP A 155 -2.64 -8.52 6.11
C TRP A 155 -3.10 -8.42 7.56
N ALA A 156 -3.02 -9.52 8.29
CA ALA A 156 -3.19 -9.51 9.74
C ALA A 156 -1.88 -9.95 10.39
N VAL A 157 -1.50 -9.28 11.48
CA VAL A 157 -0.36 -9.67 12.31
C VAL A 157 -0.84 -9.80 13.74
N HIS A 158 -0.61 -10.97 14.33
CA HIS A 158 -0.82 -11.20 15.76
C HIS A 158 0.49 -10.98 16.49
N LEU A 159 0.44 -10.24 17.59
CA LEU A 159 1.57 -9.92 18.46
C LEU A 159 1.32 -10.48 19.86
N PRO A 160 2.37 -10.61 20.70
CA PRO A 160 2.21 -10.95 22.11
C PRO A 160 1.25 -10.01 22.85
N GLY A 161 0.60 -10.52 23.90
CA GLY A 161 -0.40 -9.78 24.67
C GLY A 161 -1.74 -9.61 23.94
N ASP A 162 -2.11 -10.59 23.09
CA ASP A 162 -3.36 -10.64 22.33
C ASP A 162 -3.63 -9.41 21.45
N VAL A 163 -2.57 -8.71 21.04
CA VAL A 163 -2.66 -7.57 20.14
C VAL A 163 -2.80 -8.06 18.70
N ARG A 164 -3.82 -7.59 18.00
CA ARG A 164 -4.07 -7.90 16.59
C ARG A 164 -4.00 -6.64 15.75
N ALA A 165 -3.13 -6.62 14.76
CA ALA A 165 -2.94 -5.52 13.84
C ALA A 165 -3.48 -5.89 12.45
N LEU A 166 -4.34 -5.04 11.89
CA LEU A 166 -4.92 -5.22 10.55
C LEU A 166 -4.38 -4.15 9.61
N PHE A 167 -3.87 -4.58 8.46
CA PHE A 167 -3.28 -3.73 7.44
C PHE A 167 -4.09 -3.80 6.15
N VAL A 168 -4.12 -2.71 5.41
CA VAL A 168 -4.62 -2.64 4.03
C VAL A 168 -3.56 -1.96 3.20
N TRP A 169 -3.16 -2.58 2.09
CA TRP A 169 -2.03 -2.11 1.27
C TRP A 169 -0.75 -1.88 2.08
N GLY A 170 -0.47 -2.75 3.06
CA GLY A 170 0.67 -2.61 3.97
C GLY A 170 0.56 -1.48 5.00
N LEU A 171 -0.47 -0.61 4.98
CA LEU A 171 -0.64 0.44 5.98
C LEU A 171 -1.54 -0.02 7.13
N LEU A 172 -1.11 0.18 8.37
CA LEU A 172 -1.87 -0.19 9.56
C LEU A 172 -3.20 0.57 9.61
N GLN A 173 -4.32 -0.16 9.65
CA GLN A 173 -5.67 0.43 9.69
C GLN A 173 -6.32 0.30 11.07
N GLN A 174 -6.05 -0.78 11.79
CA GLN A 174 -6.66 -1.06 13.08
C GLN A 174 -5.72 -1.84 13.99
N VAL A 175 -5.83 -1.57 15.28
CA VAL A 175 -5.17 -2.33 16.34
C VAL A 175 -6.25 -2.73 17.32
N GLN A 176 -6.43 -4.03 17.51
CA GLN A 176 -7.27 -4.59 18.57
C GLN A 176 -6.37 -5.02 19.71
N ARG A 177 -6.77 -4.69 20.93
CA ARG A 177 -6.12 -5.07 22.17
C ARG A 177 -7.17 -5.79 23.03
N PRO A 178 -6.74 -6.68 23.94
CA PRO A 178 -7.64 -7.29 24.92
C PRO A 178 -8.37 -6.23 25.77
#